data_AF-A0A841TPE5-F1
#
_entry.id   AF-A0A841TPE5-F1
#
_cell.length_a   1.000
_cell.length_b   1.000
_cell.length_c   1.000
_cell.angle_alpha   90.00
_cell.angle_beta   90.00
_cell.angle_gamma   90.00
#
_symmetry.space_group_name_H-M   'P 1'
#
loop_
_entity.id
_entity.type
_entity.pdbx_description
1 polymer ?
#
loop_
_entity_poly.entity_id
_entity_poly.type
_entity_poly.pdbx_seq_one_letter_code
_entity_poly.pdbx_strand_id
1 'polypeptide(L)'
;MSKKLLPKYILEHYEVHEFKHACAILKEDFPEEWSDIIEVLEAFKLKKSEIVKGGGRKSSISNKIDKYLYDKLGWKEKSFDTKVVIDGTPHETPTHKIDCLKNRVALEIEWNNKDPFYDRDLNNFRLLHQLDAISVGVIITRSTELQGVFKSIGGKVGKKYGTSTTHMNKLLPRIEGGGAGGCPVLVFGITKELYINDLNDDDDVLLCFEDDEEDNDE
;
A
#
# COMPACT_ATOMS: atom_id res chain seq x y z
N MET A 1 -15.50 -10.52 -15.16
CA MET A 1 -14.74 -10.19 -13.93
C MET A 1 -14.71 -8.68 -13.78
N SER A 2 -15.06 -8.21 -12.58
CA SER A 2 -15.31 -6.81 -12.23
C SER A 2 -14.06 -5.93 -12.31
N LYS A 3 -12.84 -6.49 -12.19
CA LYS A 3 -11.57 -5.81 -12.55
C LYS A 3 -11.54 -5.09 -13.91
N LYS A 4 -12.32 -5.54 -14.91
CA LYS A 4 -12.42 -4.88 -16.22
C LYS A 4 -13.05 -3.47 -16.16
N LEU A 5 -13.61 -3.09 -15.01
CA LEU A 5 -14.12 -1.75 -14.75
C LEU A 5 -12.99 -0.72 -14.57
N LEU A 6 -11.77 -1.16 -14.24
CA LEU A 6 -10.61 -0.28 -14.11
C LEU A 6 -10.14 0.24 -15.48
N PRO A 7 -9.56 1.45 -15.54
CA PRO A 7 -8.93 1.96 -16.74
C PRO A 7 -7.84 1.03 -17.25
N LYS A 8 -7.67 1.00 -18.57
CA LYS A 8 -6.64 0.19 -19.24
C LYS A 8 -5.24 0.49 -18.71
N TYR A 9 -4.92 1.77 -18.46
CA TYR A 9 -3.64 2.18 -17.89
C TYR A 9 -3.35 1.47 -16.56
N ILE A 10 -4.32 1.42 -15.65
CA ILE A 10 -4.17 0.75 -14.35
C ILE A 10 -3.90 -0.75 -14.55
N LEU A 11 -4.64 -1.41 -15.44
CA LEU A 11 -4.47 -2.83 -15.72
C LEU A 11 -3.13 -3.18 -16.37
N GLU A 12 -2.50 -2.22 -17.06
CA GLU A 12 -1.20 -2.39 -17.71
C GLU A 12 -0.02 -2.05 -16.79
N HIS A 13 -0.21 -1.16 -15.81
CA HIS A 13 0.88 -0.66 -14.94
C HIS A 13 0.81 -1.15 -13.50
N TYR A 14 -0.29 -1.78 -13.08
CA TYR A 14 -0.47 -2.32 -11.73
C TYR A 14 -0.84 -3.80 -11.76
N GLU A 15 -0.32 -4.54 -10.79
CA GLU A 15 -0.80 -5.88 -10.48
C GLU A 15 -2.10 -5.76 -9.66
N VAL A 16 -3.25 -6.14 -10.25
CA VAL A 16 -4.56 -5.94 -9.63
C VAL A 16 -5.21 -7.24 -9.18
N HIS A 17 -5.56 -7.30 -7.90
CA HIS A 17 -6.35 -8.38 -7.29
C HIS A 17 -7.61 -7.85 -6.63
N GLU A 18 -8.74 -8.49 -6.89
CA GLU A 18 -10.06 -8.09 -6.39
C GLU A 18 -10.69 -9.25 -5.63
N PHE A 19 -11.26 -8.94 -4.47
CA PHE A 19 -11.95 -9.89 -3.61
C PHE A 19 -13.35 -9.36 -3.27
N LYS A 20 -14.35 -10.26 -3.32
CA LYS A 20 -15.75 -10.00 -2.97
C LYS A 20 -16.34 -8.76 -3.66
N HIS A 21 -16.12 -8.64 -4.96
CA HIS A 21 -16.73 -7.61 -5.83
C HIS A 21 -16.34 -6.16 -5.46
N ALA A 22 -15.17 -5.96 -4.84
CA ALA A 22 -14.72 -4.64 -4.42
C ALA A 22 -14.75 -3.57 -5.52
N CYS A 23 -14.43 -3.90 -6.78
CA CYS A 23 -14.49 -2.91 -7.86
C CYS A 23 -15.92 -2.50 -8.19
N ALA A 24 -16.89 -3.42 -8.12
CA ALA A 24 -18.29 -3.09 -8.39
C ALA A 24 -18.86 -2.20 -7.27
N ILE A 25 -18.57 -2.54 -6.01
CA ILE A 25 -19.00 -1.75 -4.85
C ILE A 25 -18.38 -0.35 -4.93
N LEU A 26 -17.06 -0.24 -5.17
CA LEU A 26 -16.41 1.06 -5.28
C LEU A 26 -17.00 1.89 -6.43
N LYS A 27 -17.16 1.30 -7.62
CA LYS A 27 -17.62 2.07 -8.78
C LYS A 27 -19.07 2.55 -8.65
N GLU A 28 -19.96 1.74 -8.10
CA GLU A 28 -21.39 2.06 -8.06
C GLU A 28 -21.78 2.83 -6.79
N ASP A 29 -21.28 2.44 -5.62
CA ASP A 29 -21.66 3.04 -4.33
C ASP A 29 -20.68 4.12 -3.82
N PHE A 30 -19.42 4.10 -4.29
CA PHE A 30 -18.36 5.03 -3.89
C PHE A 30 -17.64 5.67 -5.10
N PRO A 31 -18.38 6.23 -6.08
CA PRO A 31 -17.79 6.66 -7.36
C PRO A 31 -16.75 7.79 -7.21
N GLU A 32 -16.87 8.63 -6.18
CA GLU A 32 -15.87 9.67 -5.87
C GLU A 32 -14.56 9.03 -5.39
N GLU A 33 -14.63 8.15 -4.40
CA GLU A 33 -13.44 7.43 -3.90
C GLU A 33 -12.81 6.55 -4.96
N TRP A 34 -13.62 5.93 -5.83
CA TRP A 34 -13.13 5.18 -6.99
C TRP A 34 -12.33 6.08 -7.95
N SER A 35 -12.85 7.27 -8.27
CA SER A 35 -12.16 8.24 -9.12
C SER A 35 -10.86 8.72 -8.48
N ASP A 36 -10.89 9.06 -7.20
CA ASP A 36 -9.72 9.49 -6.42
C ASP A 36 -8.59 8.44 -6.43
N ILE A 37 -8.95 7.17 -6.22
CA ILE A 37 -7.99 6.05 -6.23
C ILE A 37 -7.35 5.91 -7.61
N ILE A 38 -8.14 5.99 -8.69
CA ILE A 38 -7.61 5.95 -10.05
C ILE A 38 -6.67 7.13 -10.29
N GLU A 39 -7.09 8.35 -9.92
CA GLU A 39 -6.30 9.57 -10.13
C GLU A 39 -4.93 9.48 -9.45
N VAL A 40 -4.88 9.07 -8.17
CA VAL A 40 -3.60 8.96 -7.46
C VAL A 40 -2.70 7.89 -8.05
N LEU A 41 -3.27 6.77 -8.52
CA LEU A 41 -2.51 5.69 -9.18
C LEU A 41 -2.00 6.13 -10.56
N GLU A 42 -2.79 6.88 -11.33
CA GLU A 42 -2.36 7.41 -12.63
C GLU A 42 -1.25 8.45 -12.49
N ALA A 43 -1.31 9.29 -11.46
CA ALA A 43 -0.30 10.30 -11.17
C ALA A 43 1.00 9.75 -10.55
N PHE A 44 0.95 8.55 -9.96
CA PHE A 44 2.09 7.98 -9.25
C PHE A 44 3.17 7.47 -10.21
N LYS A 45 4.44 7.72 -9.84
CA LYS A 45 5.64 7.14 -10.44
C LYS A 45 6.62 6.77 -9.34
N LEU A 46 7.30 5.64 -9.52
CA LEU A 46 8.31 5.11 -8.62
C LEU A 46 9.70 5.56 -9.09
N LYS A 47 10.29 6.56 -8.44
CA LYS A 47 11.57 7.12 -8.87
C LYS A 47 12.77 6.39 -8.26
N LYS A 48 13.84 6.21 -9.02
CA LYS A 48 15.11 5.66 -8.51
C LYS A 48 15.63 6.49 -7.34
N SER A 49 15.59 7.82 -7.45
CA SER A 49 15.99 8.75 -6.39
C SER A 49 15.23 8.56 -5.06
N GLU A 50 13.98 8.05 -5.10
CA GLU A 50 13.17 7.75 -3.91
C GLU A 50 13.52 6.37 -3.32
N ILE A 51 13.94 5.42 -4.15
CA ILE A 51 14.32 4.06 -3.75
C ILE A 51 15.66 4.04 -3.02
N VAL A 52 16.66 4.75 -3.59
CA VAL A 52 18.04 4.79 -3.08
C VAL A 52 18.15 5.53 -1.75
N LYS A 53 17.31 6.53 -1.51
CA LYS A 53 17.33 7.30 -0.25
C LYS A 53 17.16 6.41 0.99
N GLY A 54 17.95 6.71 2.01
CA GLY A 54 17.92 6.05 3.32
C GLY A 54 16.55 6.07 4.00
N GLY A 55 16.38 5.15 4.96
CA GLY A 55 15.13 4.99 5.70
C GLY A 55 14.80 6.13 6.67
N GLY A 56 13.55 6.16 7.12
CA GLY A 56 13.02 7.04 8.16
C GLY A 56 11.72 6.44 8.71
N ARG A 57 11.01 7.12 9.61
CA ARG A 57 9.78 6.57 10.24
C ARG A 57 8.71 6.14 9.22
N LYS A 58 8.52 6.89 8.12
CA LYS A 58 7.66 6.56 6.97
C LYS A 58 8.40 6.88 5.68
N SER A 59 8.31 6.00 4.68
CA SER A 59 9.01 6.16 3.40
C SER A 59 8.51 7.40 2.64
N SER A 60 9.39 8.07 1.91
CA SER A 60 9.03 9.14 0.96
C SER A 60 7.97 8.68 -0.05
N ILE A 61 8.03 7.40 -0.45
CA ILE A 61 7.11 6.78 -1.40
C ILE A 61 5.70 6.73 -0.82
N SER A 62 5.54 6.20 0.40
CA SER A 62 4.23 6.18 1.08
C SER A 62 3.71 7.59 1.36
N ASN A 63 4.57 8.47 1.89
CA ASN A 63 4.20 9.86 2.22
C ASN A 63 3.72 10.65 0.99
N LYS A 64 4.23 10.35 -0.20
CA LYS A 64 3.82 11.00 -1.45
C LYS A 64 2.38 10.64 -1.82
N ILE A 65 2.01 9.38 -1.68
CA ILE A 65 0.64 8.91 -1.92
C ILE A 65 -0.30 9.52 -0.87
N ASP A 66 0.07 9.44 0.42
CA ASP A 66 -0.68 10.07 1.52
C ASP A 66 -0.96 11.55 1.24
N LYS A 67 0.09 12.34 0.98
CA LYS A 67 -0.05 13.78 0.75
C LYS A 67 -0.93 14.09 -0.45
N TYR A 68 -0.82 13.29 -1.52
CA TYR A 68 -1.69 13.47 -2.68
C TYR A 68 -3.16 13.27 -2.28
N LEU A 69 -3.45 12.18 -1.57
CA LEU A 69 -4.80 11.87 -1.09
C LEU A 69 -5.33 12.92 -0.09
N TYR A 70 -4.49 13.41 0.82
CA TYR A 70 -4.89 14.40 1.82
C TYR A 70 -5.07 15.80 1.23
N ASP A 71 -4.05 16.31 0.54
CA ASP A 71 -3.99 17.71 0.14
C ASP A 71 -4.86 18.00 -1.09
N LYS A 72 -5.09 17.00 -1.94
CA LYS A 72 -5.84 17.16 -3.20
C LYS A 72 -7.24 16.56 -3.15
N LEU A 73 -7.40 15.41 -2.49
CA LEU A 73 -8.61 14.60 -2.61
C LEU A 73 -9.43 14.52 -1.30
N GLY A 74 -8.92 15.13 -0.22
CA GLY A 74 -9.64 15.29 1.05
C GLY A 74 -9.74 14.03 1.91
N TRP A 75 -8.93 13.01 1.63
CA TRP A 75 -8.80 11.82 2.47
C TRP A 75 -8.14 12.19 3.80
N LYS A 76 -8.36 11.37 4.83
CA LYS A 76 -7.80 11.64 6.16
C LYS A 76 -7.38 10.36 6.87
N GLU A 77 -6.29 10.46 7.62
CA GLU A 77 -5.93 9.45 8.61
C GLU A 77 -7.03 9.35 9.69
N LYS A 78 -7.44 8.13 10.04
CA LYS A 78 -8.56 7.92 10.97
C LYS A 78 -8.28 6.79 11.95
N SER A 79 -8.49 7.07 13.23
CA SER A 79 -8.65 6.07 14.28
C SER A 79 -10.12 5.91 14.64
N PHE A 80 -10.52 4.67 14.93
CA PHE A 80 -11.86 4.33 15.39
C PHE A 80 -11.81 3.89 16.85
N ASP A 81 -12.60 4.54 17.68
CA ASP A 81 -12.86 4.08 19.05
C ASP A 81 -13.99 3.05 19.00
N THR A 82 -13.68 1.79 19.33
CA THR A 82 -14.65 0.69 19.24
C THR A 82 -14.73 -0.07 20.56
N LYS A 83 -15.97 -0.41 20.95
CA LYS A 83 -16.27 -1.16 22.16
C LYS A 83 -17.37 -2.18 21.91
N VAL A 84 -17.24 -3.33 22.56
CA VAL A 84 -18.27 -4.37 22.62
C VAL A 84 -18.85 -4.38 24.02
N VAL A 85 -20.16 -4.44 24.15
CA VAL A 85 -20.84 -4.50 25.45
C VAL A 85 -21.35 -5.92 25.67
N ILE A 86 -20.88 -6.57 26.73
CA ILE A 86 -21.29 -7.93 27.13
C ILE A 86 -21.94 -7.82 28.51
N ASP A 87 -23.23 -8.17 28.61
CA ASP A 87 -24.02 -8.10 29.85
C ASP A 87 -23.92 -6.72 30.56
N GLY A 88 -23.90 -5.64 29.77
CA GLY A 88 -23.79 -4.27 30.25
C GLY A 88 -22.36 -3.81 30.57
N THR A 89 -21.36 -4.68 30.48
CA THR A 89 -19.95 -4.35 30.70
C THR A 89 -19.27 -3.97 29.37
N PRO A 90 -18.75 -2.75 29.22
CA PRO A 90 -18.02 -2.35 28.03
C PRO A 90 -16.61 -2.95 28.02
N HIS A 91 -16.22 -3.50 26.87
CA HIS A 91 -14.88 -3.99 26.59
C HIS A 91 -14.33 -3.24 25.37
N GLU A 92 -13.19 -2.58 25.53
CA GLU A 92 -12.51 -1.95 24.40
C GLU A 92 -12.05 -3.00 23.41
N THR A 93 -12.32 -2.75 22.13
CA THR A 93 -11.80 -3.57 21.04
C THR A 93 -10.76 -2.72 20.31
N PRO A 94 -9.45 -3.01 20.48
CA PRO A 94 -8.42 -2.19 19.87
C PRO A 94 -8.49 -2.30 18.34
N THR A 95 -8.47 -1.16 17.68
CA THR A 95 -8.32 -1.05 16.22
C THR A 95 -6.98 -0.43 15.89
N HIS A 96 -6.56 -0.60 14.64
CA HIS A 96 -5.45 0.17 14.11
C HIS A 96 -5.98 1.40 13.36
N LYS A 97 -5.17 2.44 13.39
CA LYS A 97 -5.41 3.64 12.61
C LYS A 97 -5.26 3.30 11.13
N ILE A 98 -6.23 3.74 10.33
CA ILE A 98 -6.19 3.63 8.86
C ILE A 98 -5.40 4.81 8.32
N ASP A 99 -4.45 4.53 7.42
CA ASP A 99 -3.65 5.56 6.74
C ASP A 99 -4.57 6.57 6.03
N CYS A 100 -5.43 6.11 5.12
CA CYS A 100 -6.31 6.98 4.35
C CYS A 100 -7.77 6.50 4.42
N LEU A 101 -8.66 7.29 5.01
CA LEU A 101 -10.10 7.05 5.00
C LEU A 101 -10.84 8.21 4.32
N LYS A 102 -11.77 7.86 3.42
CA LYS A 102 -12.80 8.76 2.90
C LYS A 102 -14.13 8.02 2.85
N ASN A 103 -15.17 8.64 3.39
CA ASN A 103 -16.47 8.02 3.59
C ASN A 103 -16.34 6.64 4.29
N ARG A 104 -16.64 5.54 3.58
CA ARG A 104 -16.53 4.16 4.06
C ARG A 104 -15.47 3.35 3.32
N VAL A 105 -14.55 4.00 2.62
CA VAL A 105 -13.45 3.36 1.92
C VAL A 105 -12.16 3.58 2.69
N ALA A 106 -11.55 2.49 3.15
CA ALA A 106 -10.27 2.51 3.86
C ALA A 106 -9.15 2.09 2.92
N LEU A 107 -8.07 2.86 2.88
CA LEU A 107 -6.91 2.64 2.04
C LEU A 107 -5.65 2.60 2.89
N GLU A 108 -4.88 1.52 2.76
CA GLU A 108 -3.60 1.30 3.44
C GLU A 108 -2.45 1.25 2.42
N ILE A 109 -1.34 1.92 2.73
CA ILE A 109 -0.15 1.94 1.87
C ILE A 109 0.96 1.17 2.54
N GLU A 110 1.15 -0.06 2.09
CA GLU A 110 2.11 -0.99 2.68
C GLU A 110 3.39 -1.06 1.83
N TRP A 111 4.45 -0.37 2.28
CA TRP A 111 5.69 -0.21 1.55
C TRP A 111 6.93 -0.60 2.36
N ASN A 112 7.43 -1.80 2.08
CA ASN A 112 8.69 -2.32 2.60
C ASN A 112 8.77 -2.44 4.14
N ASN A 113 7.63 -2.52 4.81
CA ASN A 113 7.52 -2.81 6.24
C ASN A 113 7.86 -4.29 6.50
N LYS A 114 8.30 -4.63 7.72
CA LYS A 114 8.45 -6.04 8.15
C LYS A 114 7.12 -6.56 8.69
N ASP A 115 6.91 -7.88 8.72
CA ASP A 115 5.73 -8.51 9.35
C ASP A 115 5.54 -8.01 10.81
N PRO A 116 4.29 -7.85 11.32
CA PRO A 116 3.02 -8.43 10.84
C PRO A 116 2.00 -7.44 10.22
N PHE A 117 2.45 -6.48 9.39
CA PHE A 117 1.59 -5.36 8.96
C PHE A 117 0.35 -5.80 8.14
N TYR A 118 0.50 -6.73 7.19
CA TYR A 118 -0.68 -7.20 6.45
C TYR A 118 -1.72 -7.89 7.31
N ASP A 119 -1.31 -8.72 8.27
CA ASP A 119 -2.25 -9.40 9.17
C ASP A 119 -3.02 -8.38 10.02
N ARG A 120 -2.32 -7.33 10.47
CA ARG A 120 -2.88 -6.20 11.20
C ARG A 120 -3.93 -5.46 10.37
N ASP A 121 -3.59 -5.06 9.14
CA ASP A 121 -4.46 -4.22 8.32
C ASP A 121 -5.67 -5.00 7.80
N LEU A 122 -5.47 -6.25 7.37
CA LEU A 122 -6.57 -7.13 6.94
C LEU A 122 -7.54 -7.42 8.09
N ASN A 123 -7.02 -7.69 9.29
CA ASN A 123 -7.87 -7.87 10.47
C ASN A 123 -8.59 -6.58 10.86
N ASN A 124 -7.94 -5.42 10.69
CA ASN A 124 -8.57 -4.12 10.92
C ASN A 124 -9.73 -3.89 9.94
N PHE A 125 -9.54 -4.16 8.65
CA PHE A 125 -10.60 -4.12 7.65
C PHE A 125 -11.74 -5.07 7.97
N ARG A 126 -11.43 -6.30 8.39
CA ARG A 126 -12.44 -7.28 8.82
C ARG A 126 -13.32 -6.74 9.94
N LEU A 127 -12.70 -6.24 11.00
CA LEU A 127 -13.40 -5.74 12.18
C LEU A 127 -14.23 -4.50 11.84
N LEU A 128 -13.63 -3.51 11.18
CA LEU A 128 -14.31 -2.26 10.84
C LEU A 128 -15.46 -2.48 9.85
N HIS A 129 -15.33 -3.43 8.92
CA HIS A 129 -16.44 -3.80 8.05
C HIS A 129 -17.56 -4.49 8.83
N GLN A 130 -17.24 -5.39 9.76
CA GLN A 130 -18.23 -6.06 10.61
C GLN A 130 -19.00 -5.08 11.51
N LEU A 131 -18.36 -3.98 11.91
CA LEU A 131 -18.96 -2.91 12.72
C LEU A 131 -19.66 -1.84 11.87
N ASP A 132 -19.82 -2.07 10.57
CA ASP A 132 -20.36 -1.10 9.62
C ASP A 132 -19.63 0.25 9.67
N ALA A 133 -18.33 0.28 9.94
CA ALA A 133 -17.51 1.49 9.88
C ALA A 133 -16.91 1.72 8.49
N ILE A 134 -16.62 0.64 7.75
CA ILE A 134 -16.15 0.68 6.37
C ILE A 134 -16.94 -0.29 5.50
N SER A 135 -16.89 -0.12 4.19
CA SER A 135 -17.52 -0.98 3.19
C SER A 135 -16.49 -1.67 2.27
N VAL A 136 -15.34 -1.03 2.03
CA VAL A 136 -14.27 -1.59 1.19
C VAL A 136 -12.91 -1.24 1.78
N GLY A 137 -12.00 -2.22 1.81
CA GLY A 137 -10.58 -2.03 2.05
C GLY A 137 -9.79 -1.96 0.74
N VAL A 138 -8.80 -1.09 0.67
CA VAL A 138 -7.89 -0.92 -0.47
C VAL A 138 -6.46 -1.03 0.04
N ILE A 139 -5.63 -1.81 -0.65
CA ILE A 139 -4.20 -1.92 -0.30
C ILE A 139 -3.38 -1.51 -1.52
N ILE A 140 -2.49 -0.54 -1.34
CA ILE A 140 -1.43 -0.23 -2.29
C ILE A 140 -0.14 -0.81 -1.72
N THR A 141 0.50 -1.70 -2.48
CA THR A 141 1.79 -2.28 -2.10
C THR A 141 2.68 -2.43 -3.33
N ARG A 142 3.86 -3.04 -3.18
CA ARG A 142 4.74 -3.38 -4.30
C ARG A 142 4.43 -4.77 -4.85
N SER A 143 4.42 -4.89 -6.17
CA SER A 143 4.46 -6.20 -6.82
C SER A 143 5.77 -6.92 -6.52
N THR A 144 5.73 -8.25 -6.48
CA THR A 144 6.90 -9.08 -6.22
C THR A 144 8.00 -8.87 -7.26
N GLU A 145 7.65 -8.54 -8.51
CA GLU A 145 8.62 -8.36 -9.59
C GLU A 145 9.57 -7.17 -9.39
N LEU A 146 9.20 -6.17 -8.57
CA LEU A 146 10.09 -5.06 -8.24
C LEU A 146 11.37 -5.52 -7.53
N GLN A 147 11.39 -6.73 -6.98
CA GLN A 147 12.62 -7.33 -6.48
C GLN A 147 13.71 -7.45 -7.53
N GLY A 148 13.36 -7.66 -8.80
CA GLY A 148 14.32 -7.63 -9.90
C GLY A 148 14.98 -6.25 -10.05
N VAL A 149 14.17 -5.19 -9.98
CA VAL A 149 14.63 -3.79 -10.05
C VAL A 149 15.53 -3.45 -8.88
N PHE A 150 15.15 -3.79 -7.65
CA PHE A 150 15.96 -3.50 -6.46
C PHE A 150 17.30 -4.27 -6.48
N LYS A 151 17.30 -5.52 -6.96
CA LYS A 151 18.53 -6.30 -7.14
C LYS A 151 19.43 -5.73 -8.23
N SER A 152 18.87 -5.22 -9.33
CA SER A 152 19.66 -4.61 -10.40
C SER A 152 20.26 -3.26 -10.01
N ILE A 153 19.62 -2.51 -9.10
CA ILE A 153 20.22 -1.31 -8.50
C ILE A 153 21.43 -1.68 -7.64
N GLY A 154 21.37 -2.83 -6.95
CA GLY A 154 22.50 -3.35 -6.16
C GLY A 154 22.65 -2.67 -4.80
N GLY A 155 23.85 -2.78 -4.23
CA GLY A 155 24.25 -2.13 -2.98
C GLY A 155 23.31 -2.39 -1.79
N LYS A 156 23.10 -1.35 -0.98
CA LYS A 156 22.22 -1.41 0.19
C LYS A 156 20.74 -1.52 -0.19
N VAL A 157 20.36 -1.07 -1.39
CA VAL A 157 18.97 -1.15 -1.90
C VAL A 157 18.50 -2.60 -2.03
N GLY A 158 19.32 -3.48 -2.62
CA GLY A 158 18.96 -4.90 -2.75
C GLY A 158 18.71 -5.58 -1.39
N LYS A 159 19.50 -5.24 -0.37
CA LYS A 159 19.33 -5.73 1.02
C LYS A 159 18.09 -5.13 1.68
N LYS A 160 17.89 -3.81 1.55
CA LYS A 160 16.78 -3.03 2.13
C LYS A 160 15.41 -3.54 1.69
N TYR A 161 15.28 -3.91 0.42
CA TYR A 161 14.02 -4.30 -0.19
C TYR A 161 13.80 -5.82 -0.25
N GLY A 162 14.50 -6.60 0.56
CA GLY A 162 14.50 -8.06 0.53
C GLY A 162 13.14 -8.78 0.65
N THR A 163 13.17 -10.10 0.60
CA THR A 163 11.96 -10.96 0.56
C THR A 163 11.20 -11.07 1.89
N SER A 164 11.73 -10.49 2.97
CA SER A 164 11.12 -10.50 4.29
C SER A 164 10.19 -9.30 4.55
N THR A 165 10.16 -8.31 3.65
CA THR A 165 9.30 -7.13 3.79
C THR A 165 8.03 -7.25 2.95
N THR A 166 7.08 -6.35 3.14
CA THR A 166 5.78 -6.35 2.45
C THR A 166 5.95 -6.30 0.93
N HIS A 167 5.30 -7.25 0.25
CA HIS A 167 5.11 -7.32 -1.21
C HIS A 167 3.97 -8.30 -1.54
N MET A 168 3.53 -8.35 -2.80
CA MET A 168 2.33 -9.08 -3.21
C MET A 168 2.33 -10.57 -2.81
N ASN A 169 3.42 -11.32 -3.02
CA ASN A 169 3.47 -12.76 -2.66
C ASN A 169 3.32 -13.03 -1.16
N LYS A 170 3.55 -12.03 -0.30
CA LYS A 170 3.28 -12.12 1.14
C LYS A 170 1.85 -11.77 1.48
N LEU A 171 1.21 -10.91 0.69
CA LEU A 171 -0.16 -10.44 0.92
C LEU A 171 -1.21 -11.46 0.47
N LEU A 172 -1.09 -11.99 -0.74
CA LEU A 172 -2.13 -12.85 -1.33
C LEU A 172 -2.48 -14.07 -0.46
N PRO A 173 -1.51 -14.84 0.09
CA PRO A 173 -1.85 -15.98 0.94
C PRO A 173 -2.65 -15.60 2.19
N ARG A 174 -2.51 -14.38 2.70
CA ARG A 174 -3.24 -13.88 3.88
C ARG A 174 -4.66 -13.49 3.53
N ILE A 175 -4.87 -12.85 2.37
CA ILE A 175 -6.23 -12.54 1.90
C ILE A 175 -6.97 -13.83 1.56
N GLU A 176 -6.33 -14.73 0.81
CA GLU A 176 -6.89 -16.04 0.43
C GLU A 176 -7.14 -16.93 1.65
N GLY A 177 -6.27 -16.85 2.67
CA GLY A 177 -6.47 -17.47 3.98
C GLY A 177 -7.59 -16.84 4.83
N GLY A 178 -8.27 -15.81 4.33
CA GLY A 178 -9.42 -15.19 4.99
C GLY A 178 -9.10 -14.05 5.95
N GLY A 179 -7.91 -13.44 5.87
CA GLY A 179 -7.48 -12.37 6.78
C GLY A 179 -8.43 -11.17 6.81
N ALA A 180 -9.03 -10.80 5.68
CA ALA A 180 -10.03 -9.73 5.58
C ALA A 180 -11.45 -10.17 6.01
N GLY A 181 -11.66 -11.45 6.32
CA GLY A 181 -12.94 -12.05 6.66
C GLY A 181 -14.04 -11.71 5.65
N GLY A 182 -15.04 -10.94 6.08
CA GLY A 182 -16.18 -10.50 5.27
C GLY A 182 -15.91 -9.33 4.33
N CYS A 183 -14.88 -8.54 4.59
CA CYS A 183 -14.65 -7.25 3.94
C CYS A 183 -14.25 -7.40 2.47
N PRO A 184 -14.90 -6.69 1.51
CA PRO A 184 -14.41 -6.51 0.16
C PRO A 184 -13.04 -5.83 0.13
N VAL A 185 -12.12 -6.36 -0.67
CA VAL A 185 -10.75 -5.83 -0.77
C VAL A 185 -10.33 -5.67 -2.23
N LEU A 186 -9.74 -4.52 -2.54
CA LEU A 186 -9.06 -4.25 -3.81
C LEU A 186 -7.57 -3.98 -3.56
N VAL A 187 -6.70 -4.68 -4.29
CA VAL A 187 -5.25 -4.59 -4.10
C VAL A 187 -4.59 -4.12 -5.39
N PHE A 188 -3.67 -3.16 -5.24
CA PHE A 188 -2.81 -2.64 -6.31
C PHE A 188 -1.34 -2.88 -5.95
N GLY A 189 -0.66 -3.71 -6.74
CA GLY A 189 0.78 -3.89 -6.70
C GLY A 189 1.47 -2.95 -7.69
N ILE A 190 2.29 -2.04 -7.20
CA ILE A 190 3.18 -1.18 -8.01
C ILE A 190 4.15 -2.10 -8.77
N THR A 191 4.15 -2.02 -10.10
CA THR A 191 5.01 -2.83 -10.98
C THR A 191 6.24 -2.05 -11.43
N LYS A 192 7.15 -2.72 -12.14
CA LYS A 192 8.30 -2.08 -12.79
C LYS A 192 7.90 -1.10 -13.90
N GLU A 193 6.69 -1.18 -14.45
CA GLU A 193 6.22 -0.24 -15.49
C GLU A 193 6.06 1.20 -14.96
N LEU A 194 5.99 1.35 -13.64
CA LEU A 194 5.95 2.66 -12.96
C LEU A 194 7.34 3.17 -12.57
N TYR A 195 8.40 2.35 -12.73
CA TYR A 195 9.76 2.70 -12.36
C TYR A 195 10.36 3.69 -13.36
N ILE A 196 10.94 4.77 -12.83
CA ILE A 196 11.66 5.78 -13.60
C ILE A 196 13.07 5.89 -13.03
N ASN A 197 14.08 5.70 -13.87
CA ASN A 197 15.44 6.14 -13.55
C ASN A 197 15.53 7.65 -13.77
N ASP A 198 15.44 8.42 -12.69
CA ASP A 198 15.49 9.88 -12.69
C ASP A 198 16.83 10.45 -12.22
N LEU A 199 17.85 9.60 -12.11
CA LEU A 199 19.22 9.97 -11.80
C LEU A 199 20.06 9.96 -13.07
N ASN A 200 20.96 10.94 -13.22
CA ASN A 200 21.94 10.95 -14.30
C ASN A 200 23.14 10.06 -13.95
N ASP A 201 23.96 9.70 -14.95
CA ASP A 201 25.12 8.81 -14.75
C ASP A 201 26.08 9.32 -13.66
N ASP A 202 26.27 10.64 -13.54
CA ASP A 202 27.12 11.24 -12.49
C ASP A 202 26.52 11.08 -11.08
N ASP A 203 25.20 11.23 -10.93
CA ASP A 203 24.49 11.05 -9.66
C ASP A 203 24.47 9.57 -9.25
N ASP A 204 24.41 8.66 -10.23
CA ASP A 204 24.42 7.21 -10.01
C ASP A 204 25.77 6.75 -9.47
N VAL A 205 26.86 7.29 -10.02
CA VAL A 205 28.23 7.01 -9.61
C VAL A 205 28.52 7.52 -8.19
N LEU A 206 28.06 8.74 -7.85
CA LEU A 206 28.21 9.31 -6.50
C LEU A 206 27.53 8.45 -5.42
N LEU A 207 26.33 7.94 -5.69
CA LEU A 207 25.61 7.07 -4.75
C LEU A 207 26.29 5.70 -4.59
N CYS A 208 26.92 5.17 -5.64
CA CYS A 208 27.72 3.96 -5.52
C CYS A 208 28.95 4.16 -4.63
N PHE A 209 29.60 5.33 -4.69
CA PHE A 209 30.77 5.62 -3.85
C PHE A 209 30.41 5.88 -2.38
N GLU A 210 29.29 6.55 -2.09
CA GLU A 210 28.79 6.71 -0.71
C GLU A 210 28.43 5.35 -0.07
N ASP A 211 27.95 4.39 -0.88
CA ASP A 211 27.65 3.04 -0.41
C ASP A 211 28.92 2.24 -0.02
N ASP A 212 30.04 2.43 -0.73
CA ASP A 212 31.31 1.73 -0.49
C ASP A 212 32.14 2.31 0.68
N GLU A 213 32.03 3.62 1.00
CA GLU A 213 32.77 4.21 2.12
C GLU A 213 32.19 3.86 3.50
N GLU A 214 30.86 3.73 3.64
CA GLU A 214 30.23 3.35 4.92
C GLU A 214 30.42 1.87 5.30
N ASP A 215 30.69 0.97 4.34
CA ASP A 215 30.94 -0.45 4.60
C ASP A 215 32.41 -0.73 5.04
N ASN A 216 33.28 0.29 5.11
CA ASN A 216 34.68 0.18 5.56
C ASN A 216 34.93 0.54 7.04
N ASP A 217 33.87 0.85 7.80
CA ASP A 217 33.93 1.22 9.23
C ASP A 217 33.49 0.08 10.19
N GLU A 218 33.60 -1.20 9.79
CA GLU A 218 33.48 -2.38 10.69
C GLU A 218 34.83 -3.07 10.99
#